data_AF-A0A1Y4IPL0-F1
#
_entry.id   AF-A0A1Y4IPL0-F1
#
_cell.length_a   1.000
_cell.length_b   1.000
_cell.length_c   1.000
_cell.angle_alpha   90.00
_cell.angle_beta   90.00
_cell.angle_gamma   90.00
#
_symmetry.space_group_name_H-M   'P 1'
#
loop_
_entity.id
_entity.type
_entity.pdbx_description
1 polymer ?
#
loop_
_entity_poly.entity_id
_entity_poly.type
_entity_poly.pdbx_seq_one_letter_code
_entity_poly.pdbx_strand_id
1 'polypeptide(L)'
;MAFTRITTADTTGKGVVGLPDTPGLDTTEMQQKFDELALDVIIPKLNNLISELEAAAGAASLGAKAPAGIQAQQNVQSILDQIALVAADASSKANTAFNTATDAASKINSVAETVNNIAYMVNPFTGQVEPINQIIESLYDNMKPAALTAAAYAALQLTADQYASYQITAYDYANYGANILGK
;
A
#
# COMPACT_ATOMS: atom_id res chain seq x y z
N MET A 1 28.70 24.68 7.02
CA MET A 1 29.79 25.18 7.89
C MET A 1 29.34 24.97 9.34
N ALA A 2 30.22 24.86 10.32
CA ALA A 2 29.74 24.80 11.71
C ALA A 2 29.21 26.19 12.15
N PHE A 3 28.19 26.22 13.02
CA PHE A 3 27.70 27.48 13.59
C PHE A 3 28.80 28.20 14.38
N THR A 4 28.81 29.52 14.29
CA THR A 4 29.79 30.34 15.01
C THR A 4 29.47 30.34 16.51
N ARG A 5 30.42 29.88 17.32
CA ARG A 5 30.26 29.87 18.79
C ARG A 5 30.82 31.14 19.42
N ILE A 6 30.21 31.56 20.53
CA ILE A 6 30.84 32.50 21.45
C ILE A 6 32.00 31.77 22.12
N THR A 7 33.17 32.38 22.08
CA THR A 7 34.40 31.89 22.69
C THR A 7 34.79 32.77 23.87
N THR A 8 35.72 32.29 24.71
CA THR A 8 36.28 33.09 25.80
C THR A 8 36.94 34.38 25.30
N ALA A 9 37.51 34.38 24.10
CA ALA A 9 38.10 35.58 23.50
C ALA A 9 37.04 36.65 23.21
N ASP A 10 35.81 36.27 22.87
CA ASP A 10 34.72 37.23 22.60
C ASP A 10 34.24 37.95 23.87
N THR A 11 34.45 37.36 25.06
CA THR A 11 33.96 37.87 26.35
C THR A 11 35.07 38.40 27.26
N THR A 12 36.34 38.23 26.90
CA THR A 12 37.47 38.65 27.75
C THR A 12 37.54 40.17 27.85
N GLY A 13 37.63 40.70 29.07
CA GLY A 13 37.72 42.15 29.32
C GLY A 13 36.42 42.93 29.08
N LYS A 14 35.32 42.20 28.83
CA LYS A 14 33.98 42.77 28.66
C LYS A 14 33.13 42.53 29.89
N GLY A 15 32.24 43.47 30.20
CA GLY A 15 31.41 43.36 31.39
C GLY A 15 32.10 43.92 32.64
N VAL A 16 31.53 43.57 33.80
CA VAL A 16 32.06 43.94 35.12
C VAL A 16 32.96 42.87 35.75
N VAL A 17 33.10 41.71 35.11
CA VAL A 17 33.88 40.59 35.65
C VAL A 17 35.37 40.87 35.49
N GLY A 18 36.09 40.90 36.62
CA GLY A 18 37.54 41.18 36.65
C GLY A 18 37.90 42.65 36.85
N LEU A 19 36.91 43.55 37.01
CA LEU A 19 37.15 44.89 37.50
C LEU A 19 37.53 44.86 38.99
N PRO A 20 38.40 45.78 39.46
CA PRO A 20 38.67 45.92 40.89
C PRO A 20 37.41 46.36 41.64
N ASP A 21 37.33 46.05 42.94
CA ASP A 21 36.17 46.35 43.81
C ASP A 21 35.74 47.83 43.76
N THR A 22 36.68 48.74 43.46
CA THR A 22 36.40 50.15 43.15
C THR A 22 36.97 50.48 41.76
N PRO A 23 36.15 50.41 40.69
CA PRO A 23 36.61 50.54 39.31
C PRO A 23 37.13 51.93 38.91
N GLY A 24 36.83 52.96 39.71
CA GLY A 24 37.16 54.35 39.36
C GLY A 24 36.43 54.90 38.14
N LEU A 25 35.40 54.19 37.66
CA LEU A 25 34.56 54.57 36.53
C LEU A 25 33.46 55.54 36.98
N ASP A 26 33.07 56.45 36.09
CA ASP A 26 31.86 57.25 36.31
C ASP A 26 30.59 56.39 36.12
N THR A 27 29.42 56.98 36.41
CA THR A 27 28.14 56.27 36.32
C THR A 27 27.79 55.85 34.89
N THR A 28 28.24 56.59 33.89
CA THR A 28 28.01 56.32 32.46
C THR A 28 28.91 55.20 31.98
N GLU A 29 30.20 55.27 32.31
CA GLU A 29 31.18 54.24 32.00
C GLU A 29 30.85 52.92 32.69
N MET A 30 30.32 52.97 33.92
CA MET A 30 29.87 51.78 34.64
C MET A 30 28.62 51.15 33.99
N GLN A 31 27.67 51.95 33.49
CA GLN A 31 26.53 51.46 32.72
C GLN A 31 26.99 50.82 31.41
N GLN A 32 27.88 51.47 30.66
CA GLN A 32 28.46 50.93 29.44
C GLN A 32 29.18 49.60 29.70
N LYS A 33 30.00 49.54 30.76
CA LYS A 33 30.69 48.30 31.15
C LYS A 33 29.72 47.20 31.54
N PHE A 34 28.60 47.51 32.17
CA PHE A 34 27.58 46.51 32.49
C PHE A 34 26.91 45.94 31.23
N ASP A 35 26.59 46.80 30.26
CA ASP A 35 25.86 46.42 29.04
C ASP A 35 26.75 45.82 27.94
N GLU A 36 28.06 46.05 27.98
CA GLU A 36 29.05 45.64 26.95
C GLU A 36 28.93 44.17 26.54
N LEU A 37 28.72 43.26 27.50
CA LEU A 37 28.59 41.83 27.20
C LEU A 37 27.32 41.54 26.39
N ALA A 38 26.21 42.20 26.73
CA ALA A 38 24.93 42.00 26.06
C ALA A 38 24.92 42.66 24.67
N LEU A 39 25.27 43.95 24.61
CA LEU A 39 25.17 44.76 23.39
C LEU A 39 26.28 44.44 22.38
N ASP A 40 27.51 44.20 22.82
CA ASP A 40 28.65 44.07 21.91
C ASP A 40 29.05 42.62 21.64
N VAL A 41 28.51 41.65 22.39
CA VAL A 41 28.81 40.22 22.18
C VAL A 41 27.55 39.42 21.90
N ILE A 42 26.64 39.36 22.86
CA ILE A 42 25.53 38.39 22.82
C ILE A 42 24.57 38.73 21.68
N ILE A 43 24.09 39.98 21.60
CA ILE A 43 23.11 40.38 20.57
C ILE A 43 23.66 40.21 19.15
N PRO A 44 24.86 40.70 18.80
CA PRO A 44 25.42 40.52 17.46
C PRO A 44 25.62 39.04 17.10
N LYS A 45 26.14 38.23 18.05
CA LYS A 45 26.36 36.79 17.82
C LYS A 45 25.04 36.03 17.68
N LEU A 46 24.00 36.42 18.42
CA LEU A 46 22.66 35.85 18.29
C LEU A 46 22.04 36.18 16.93
N ASN A 47 22.12 37.43 16.48
CA ASN A 47 21.64 37.83 15.15
C ASN A 47 22.40 37.12 14.02
N ASN A 48 23.71 36.89 14.20
CA ASN A 48 24.48 36.08 13.28
C ASN A 48 24.00 34.61 13.28
N LEU A 49 23.73 34.01 14.44
CA LEU A 49 23.18 32.65 14.52
C LEU A 49 21.84 32.54 13.79
N ILE A 50 20.95 33.52 13.95
CA ILE A 50 19.67 33.58 13.21
C ILE A 50 19.95 33.58 11.70
N SER A 51 20.88 34.42 11.24
CA SER A 51 21.26 34.49 9.83
C SER A 51 21.88 33.17 9.32
N GLU A 52 22.72 32.51 10.11
CA GLU A 52 23.32 31.20 9.80
C GLU A 52 22.26 30.08 9.71
N LEU A 53 21.19 30.17 10.50
CA LEU A 53 20.06 29.23 10.47
C LEU A 53 19.17 29.43 9.24
N GLU A 54 18.92 30.68 8.84
CA GLU A 54 18.12 31.03 7.65
C GLU A 54 18.87 30.79 6.34
N ALA A 55 20.21 30.79 6.38
CA ALA A 55 21.06 30.61 5.22
C ALA A 55 20.84 29.25 4.52
N ALA A 56 21.20 29.21 3.23
CA ALA A 56 21.10 27.99 2.44
C ALA A 56 21.89 26.81 3.03
N ALA A 57 22.96 27.03 3.79
CA ALA A 57 23.71 25.94 4.42
C ALA A 57 23.18 25.53 5.81
N GLY A 58 22.14 26.21 6.32
CA GLY A 58 21.66 26.07 7.70
C GLY A 58 21.24 24.64 8.06
N ALA A 59 20.56 23.92 7.15
CA ALA A 59 20.15 22.55 7.42
C ALA A 59 21.36 21.62 7.56
N ALA A 60 22.35 21.75 6.68
CA ALA A 60 23.58 20.97 6.75
C ALA A 60 24.35 21.24 8.05
N SER A 61 24.38 22.49 8.51
CA SER A 61 25.00 22.89 9.78
C SER A 61 24.32 22.28 11.01
N LEU A 62 23.00 22.00 10.94
CA LEU A 62 22.23 21.27 11.94
C LEU A 62 22.41 19.74 11.87
N GLY A 63 23.13 19.24 10.85
CA GLY A 63 23.23 17.81 10.58
C GLY A 63 22.00 17.22 9.89
N ALA A 64 21.06 18.07 9.43
CA ALA A 64 19.93 17.63 8.64
C ALA A 64 20.41 17.29 7.22
N LYS A 65 20.03 16.09 6.75
CA LYS A 65 20.32 15.63 5.40
C LYS A 65 19.02 15.45 4.65
N ALA A 66 18.93 16.01 3.44
CA ALA A 66 17.78 15.79 2.58
C ALA A 66 17.61 14.27 2.31
N PRO A 67 16.40 13.72 2.48
CA PRO A 67 16.10 12.35 2.10
C PRO A 67 16.37 12.10 0.60
N ALA A 68 16.69 10.85 0.24
CA ALA A 68 16.90 10.48 -1.15
C ALA A 68 15.65 10.77 -2.00
N GLY A 69 15.84 11.34 -3.20
CA GLY A 69 14.75 11.69 -4.11
C GLY A 69 14.14 13.09 -3.92
N ILE A 70 14.57 13.84 -2.91
CA ILE A 70 14.12 15.22 -2.69
C ILE A 70 15.11 16.22 -3.29
N GLN A 71 14.63 17.07 -4.21
CA GLN A 71 15.37 18.21 -4.74
C GLN A 71 14.93 19.50 -4.05
N ALA A 72 15.45 19.72 -2.84
CA ALA A 72 15.22 20.94 -2.06
C ALA A 72 16.46 21.84 -2.05
N GLN A 73 16.28 23.11 -1.71
CA GLN A 73 17.39 23.96 -1.28
C GLN A 73 17.94 23.38 0.04
N GLN A 74 19.18 23.73 0.41
CA GLN A 74 19.84 23.16 1.59
C GLN A 74 19.39 23.80 2.94
N ASN A 75 18.31 24.59 2.95
CA ASN A 75 17.72 25.11 4.18
C ASN A 75 16.59 24.18 4.68
N VAL A 76 16.27 24.28 5.97
CA VAL A 76 15.35 23.34 6.63
C VAL A 76 13.94 23.46 6.06
N GLN A 77 13.47 24.68 5.81
CA GLN A 77 12.11 24.93 5.35
C GLN A 77 11.84 24.27 3.98
N SER A 78 12.73 24.45 3.02
CA SER A 78 12.54 23.87 1.68
C SER A 78 12.59 22.34 1.69
N ILE A 79 13.37 21.71 2.58
CA ILE A 79 13.36 20.25 2.75
C ILE A 79 12.00 19.80 3.27
N LEU A 80 11.45 20.49 4.28
CA LEU A 80 10.13 20.18 4.85
C LEU A 80 9.01 20.36 3.81
N ASP A 81 9.05 21.44 3.03
CA ASP A 81 8.06 21.71 1.98
C ASP A 81 8.07 20.61 0.91
N GLN A 82 9.25 20.16 0.49
CA GLN A 82 9.37 19.07 -0.47
C GLN A 82 8.92 17.72 0.10
N ILE A 83 9.20 17.44 1.38
CA ILE A 83 8.69 16.23 2.04
C ILE A 83 7.15 16.24 2.03
N ALA A 84 6.54 17.38 2.34
CA ALA A 84 5.07 17.51 2.33
C ALA A 84 4.49 17.26 0.92
N LEU A 85 5.13 17.79 -0.13
CA LEU A 85 4.71 17.56 -1.52
C LEU A 85 4.80 16.09 -1.92
N VAL A 86 5.92 15.42 -1.62
CA VAL A 86 6.12 14.00 -1.94
C VAL A 86 5.12 13.13 -1.17
N ALA A 87 4.85 13.44 0.10
CA ALA A 87 3.87 12.71 0.91
C ALA A 87 2.44 12.87 0.35
N ALA A 88 2.08 14.07 -0.12
CA ALA A 88 0.79 14.33 -0.75
C ALA A 88 0.63 13.58 -2.08
N ASP A 89 1.65 13.59 -2.94
CA ASP A 89 1.67 12.85 -4.21
C ASP A 89 1.58 11.34 -3.99
N ALA A 90 2.36 10.80 -3.04
CA ALA A 90 2.30 9.38 -2.67
C ALA A 90 0.90 8.97 -2.20
N SER A 91 0.27 9.80 -1.35
CA SER A 91 -1.11 9.57 -0.87
C SER A 91 -2.12 9.61 -2.02
N SER A 92 -1.96 10.55 -2.95
CA SER A 92 -2.82 10.66 -4.14
C SER A 92 -2.72 9.42 -5.03
N LYS A 93 -1.50 8.99 -5.36
CA LYS A 93 -1.25 7.77 -6.16
C LYS A 93 -1.83 6.52 -5.50
N ALA A 94 -1.64 6.38 -4.18
CA ALA A 94 -2.21 5.27 -3.42
C ALA A 94 -3.74 5.24 -3.50
N ASN A 95 -4.39 6.40 -3.34
CA ASN A 95 -5.85 6.50 -3.45
C ASN A 95 -6.35 6.18 -4.86
N THR A 96 -5.69 6.66 -5.91
CA THR A 96 -6.04 6.33 -7.30
C THR A 96 -5.92 4.82 -7.55
N ALA A 97 -4.83 4.20 -7.10
CA ALA A 97 -4.63 2.77 -7.25
C ALA A 97 -5.70 1.96 -6.50
N PHE A 98 -6.04 2.37 -5.28
CA PHE A 98 -7.10 1.74 -4.48
C PHE A 98 -8.47 1.83 -5.15
N ASN A 99 -8.85 3.02 -5.63
CA ASN A 99 -10.12 3.22 -6.33
C ASN A 99 -10.17 2.40 -7.62
N THR A 100 -9.08 2.38 -8.40
CA THR A 100 -8.99 1.57 -9.62
C THR A 100 -9.15 0.09 -9.33
N ALA A 101 -8.52 -0.42 -8.27
CA ALA A 101 -8.65 -1.83 -7.87
C ALA A 101 -10.07 -2.16 -7.40
N THR A 102 -10.71 -1.26 -6.65
CA THR A 102 -12.09 -1.40 -6.18
C THR A 102 -13.09 -1.40 -7.34
N ASP A 103 -12.90 -0.52 -8.32
CA ASP A 103 -13.71 -0.46 -9.53
C ASP A 103 -13.53 -1.71 -10.38
N ALA A 104 -12.30 -2.20 -10.53
CA ALA A 104 -12.01 -3.43 -11.25
C ALA A 104 -12.69 -4.64 -10.58
N ALA A 105 -12.61 -4.76 -9.25
CA ALA A 105 -13.28 -5.82 -8.51
C ALA A 105 -14.80 -5.77 -8.68
N SER A 106 -15.40 -4.57 -8.64
CA SER A 106 -16.84 -4.38 -8.85
C SER A 106 -17.27 -4.80 -10.26
N LYS A 107 -16.49 -4.44 -11.29
CA LYS A 107 -16.74 -4.86 -12.68
C LYS A 107 -16.61 -6.37 -12.88
N ILE A 108 -15.65 -7.01 -12.23
CA ILE A 108 -15.49 -8.48 -12.29
C ILE A 108 -16.73 -9.16 -11.74
N ASN A 109 -17.26 -8.70 -10.61
CA ASN A 109 -18.49 -9.26 -10.03
C ASN A 109 -19.69 -9.08 -10.97
N SER A 110 -19.87 -7.88 -11.55
CA SER A 110 -20.99 -7.66 -12.49
C SER A 110 -20.86 -8.48 -13.77
N VAL A 111 -19.63 -8.70 -14.27
CA VAL A 111 -19.38 -9.56 -15.43
C VAL A 111 -19.66 -11.03 -15.09
N ALA A 112 -19.21 -11.51 -13.93
CA ALA A 112 -19.48 -12.88 -13.48
C ALA A 112 -20.99 -13.15 -13.37
N GLU A 113 -21.75 -12.20 -12.82
CA GLU A 113 -23.21 -12.27 -12.78
C GLU A 113 -23.83 -12.26 -14.19
N THR A 114 -23.36 -11.39 -15.07
CA THR A 114 -23.86 -11.33 -16.46
C THR A 114 -23.57 -12.64 -17.20
N VAL A 115 -22.37 -13.21 -17.04
CA VAL A 115 -21.98 -14.49 -17.66
C VAL A 115 -22.87 -15.64 -17.21
N ASN A 116 -23.18 -15.71 -15.91
CA ASN A 116 -24.10 -16.71 -15.37
C ASN A 116 -25.53 -16.56 -15.91
N ASN A 117 -25.89 -15.38 -16.43
CA ASN A 117 -27.24 -15.03 -16.84
C ASN A 117 -27.38 -14.80 -18.38
N ILE A 118 -26.40 -15.23 -19.19
CA ILE A 118 -26.35 -14.95 -20.65
C ILE A 118 -27.59 -15.47 -21.40
N ALA A 119 -28.18 -16.58 -20.95
CA ALA A 119 -29.45 -17.05 -21.48
C ALA A 119 -30.19 -17.87 -20.43
N TYR A 120 -31.50 -17.66 -20.36
CA TYR A 120 -32.41 -18.47 -19.56
C TYR A 120 -33.27 -19.32 -20.49
N MET A 121 -33.51 -20.56 -20.10
CA MET A 121 -34.45 -21.44 -20.78
C MET A 121 -35.33 -22.11 -19.74
N VAL A 122 -36.46 -22.67 -20.18
CA VAL A 122 -37.26 -23.55 -19.33
C VAL A 122 -36.52 -24.89 -19.26
N ASN A 123 -36.11 -25.30 -18.07
CA ASN A 123 -35.51 -26.61 -17.85
C ASN A 123 -36.55 -27.69 -18.21
N PRO A 124 -36.27 -28.62 -19.15
CA PRO A 124 -37.25 -29.59 -19.62
C PRO A 124 -37.61 -30.65 -18.57
N PHE A 125 -36.85 -30.78 -17.48
CA PHE A 125 -37.08 -31.76 -16.41
C PHE A 125 -37.86 -31.15 -15.22
N THR A 126 -37.60 -29.89 -14.88
CA THR A 126 -38.22 -29.21 -13.71
C THR A 126 -39.36 -28.26 -14.10
N GLY A 127 -39.39 -27.79 -15.36
CA GLY A 127 -40.34 -26.78 -15.85
C GLY A 127 -40.04 -25.36 -15.34
N GLN A 128 -38.93 -25.14 -14.63
CA GLN A 128 -38.55 -23.82 -14.11
C GLN A 128 -37.64 -23.08 -15.10
N VAL A 129 -37.65 -21.75 -15.03
CA VAL A 129 -36.72 -20.92 -15.82
C VAL A 129 -35.39 -20.88 -15.09
N GLU A 130 -34.36 -21.48 -15.71
CA GLU A 130 -33.02 -21.62 -15.12
C GLU A 130 -31.95 -21.12 -16.11
N PRO A 131 -30.76 -20.74 -15.62
CA PRO A 131 -29.61 -20.42 -16.47
C PRO A 131 -29.26 -21.56 -17.43
N ILE A 132 -28.94 -21.24 -18.68
CA ILE A 132 -28.65 -22.24 -19.73
C ILE A 132 -27.50 -23.18 -19.37
N ASN A 133 -26.49 -22.70 -18.63
CA ASN A 133 -25.38 -23.54 -18.16
C ASN A 133 -25.87 -24.64 -17.20
N GLN A 134 -26.75 -24.32 -16.25
CA GLN A 134 -27.36 -25.31 -15.35
C GLN A 134 -28.27 -26.28 -16.11
N ILE A 135 -28.93 -25.80 -17.16
CA ILE A 135 -29.77 -26.66 -18.00
C ILE A 135 -28.91 -27.62 -18.83
N ILE A 136 -27.76 -27.18 -19.35
CA ILE A 136 -26.81 -28.06 -20.05
C ILE A 136 -26.28 -29.15 -19.11
N GLU A 137 -25.94 -28.79 -17.88
CA GLU A 137 -25.52 -29.75 -16.84
C GLU A 137 -26.65 -30.74 -16.53
N SER A 138 -27.87 -30.24 -16.32
CA SER A 138 -29.05 -31.06 -16.09
C SER A 138 -29.36 -31.99 -17.27
N LEU A 139 -29.24 -31.50 -18.50
CA LEU A 139 -29.38 -32.29 -19.72
C LEU A 139 -28.32 -33.38 -19.76
N TYR A 140 -27.05 -33.05 -19.52
CA TYR A 140 -25.97 -34.03 -19.50
C TYR A 140 -26.23 -35.16 -18.50
N ASP A 141 -26.67 -34.82 -17.28
CA ASP A 141 -26.94 -35.83 -16.26
C ASP A 141 -28.19 -36.68 -16.55
N ASN A 142 -29.24 -36.07 -17.10
CA ASN A 142 -30.48 -36.78 -17.44
C ASN A 142 -30.42 -37.48 -18.81
N MET A 143 -29.46 -37.15 -19.66
CA MET A 143 -29.27 -37.79 -20.97
C MET A 143 -28.57 -39.14 -20.87
N LYS A 144 -28.11 -39.60 -19.69
CA LYS A 144 -27.60 -40.96 -19.44
C LYS A 144 -28.77 -41.96 -19.51
N PRO A 145 -29.24 -42.37 -20.70
CA PRO A 145 -30.63 -42.77 -20.86
C PRO A 145 -30.88 -44.20 -20.37
N ALA A 146 -29.83 -44.98 -20.10
CA ALA A 146 -29.90 -46.30 -19.51
C ALA A 146 -28.59 -46.68 -18.80
N ALA A 147 -28.05 -45.78 -17.97
CA ALA A 147 -26.87 -46.08 -17.17
C ALA A 147 -27.19 -47.23 -16.19
N LEU A 148 -26.32 -48.24 -16.13
CA LEU A 148 -26.48 -49.37 -15.22
C LEU A 148 -25.87 -49.03 -13.86
N THR A 149 -26.68 -49.08 -12.80
CA THR A 149 -26.15 -48.92 -11.44
C THR A 149 -25.30 -50.13 -11.04
N ALA A 150 -24.34 -49.94 -10.14
CA ALA A 150 -23.50 -51.04 -9.67
C ALA A 150 -24.33 -52.18 -9.04
N ALA A 151 -25.41 -51.83 -8.34
CA ALA A 151 -26.34 -52.81 -7.78
C ALA A 151 -27.10 -53.59 -8.87
N ALA A 152 -27.57 -52.91 -9.92
CA ALA A 152 -28.24 -53.56 -11.04
C ALA A 152 -27.28 -54.45 -11.83
N TYR A 153 -26.02 -54.03 -12.03
CA TYR A 153 -24.99 -54.84 -12.66
C TYR A 153 -24.69 -56.11 -11.85
N ALA A 154 -24.53 -55.99 -10.53
CA ALA A 154 -24.29 -57.15 -9.66
C ALA A 154 -25.43 -58.18 -9.71
N ALA A 155 -26.68 -57.73 -9.92
CA ALA A 155 -27.84 -58.60 -10.05
C ALA A 155 -27.85 -59.42 -11.36
N LEU A 156 -27.14 -58.99 -12.41
CA LEU A 156 -27.05 -59.72 -13.68
C LEU A 156 -26.18 -60.98 -13.59
N GLN A 157 -25.34 -61.11 -12.57
CA GLN A 157 -24.47 -62.27 -12.33
C GLN A 157 -23.64 -62.71 -13.55
N LEU A 158 -23.22 -61.75 -14.39
CA LEU A 158 -22.45 -62.02 -15.59
C LEU A 158 -21.05 -62.56 -15.23
N THR A 159 -20.63 -63.64 -15.89
CA THR A 159 -19.23 -64.07 -15.87
C THR A 159 -18.36 -63.15 -16.73
N ALA A 160 -17.04 -63.20 -16.52
CA ALA A 160 -16.10 -62.40 -17.31
C ALA A 160 -16.22 -62.68 -18.82
N ASP A 161 -16.42 -63.94 -19.21
CA ASP A 161 -16.59 -64.33 -20.62
C ASP A 161 -17.91 -63.84 -21.20
N GLN A 162 -18.99 -63.89 -20.41
CA GLN A 162 -20.30 -63.34 -20.80
C GLN A 162 -20.19 -61.83 -21.02
N TYR A 163 -19.61 -61.09 -20.07
CA TYR A 163 -19.42 -59.65 -20.21
C TYR A 163 -18.55 -59.28 -21.42
N ALA A 164 -17.43 -59.98 -21.63
CA ALA A 164 -16.53 -59.75 -22.76
C ALA A 164 -17.20 -59.99 -24.12
N SER A 165 -18.17 -60.91 -24.19
CA SER A 165 -18.91 -61.19 -25.42
C SER A 165 -19.78 -60.02 -25.91
N TYR A 166 -20.18 -59.11 -25.03
CA TYR A 166 -20.95 -57.91 -25.41
C TYR A 166 -20.10 -56.82 -26.09
N GLN A 167 -18.77 -56.91 -26.03
CA GLN A 167 -17.82 -56.01 -26.72
C GLN A 167 -18.09 -54.51 -26.50
N ILE A 168 -18.56 -54.13 -25.31
CA ILE A 168 -18.93 -52.74 -25.01
C ILE A 168 -17.75 -51.88 -24.59
N THR A 169 -17.77 -50.61 -24.99
CA THR A 169 -16.81 -49.62 -24.49
C THR A 169 -17.23 -49.07 -23.12
N ALA A 170 -16.31 -48.37 -22.45
CA ALA A 170 -16.65 -47.67 -21.21
C ALA A 170 -17.74 -46.60 -21.42
N TYR A 171 -17.80 -45.97 -22.60
CA TYR A 171 -18.86 -45.02 -22.94
C TYR A 171 -20.22 -45.71 -23.07
N ASP A 172 -20.27 -46.87 -23.72
CA ASP A 172 -21.48 -47.67 -23.87
C ASP A 172 -21.99 -48.17 -22.53
N TYR A 173 -21.08 -48.61 -21.66
CA TYR A 173 -21.42 -49.00 -20.29
C TYR A 173 -21.99 -47.83 -19.49
N ALA A 174 -21.31 -46.67 -19.49
CA ALA A 174 -21.67 -45.52 -18.69
C ALA A 174 -23.02 -44.89 -19.08
N ASN A 175 -23.39 -44.93 -20.37
CA ASN A 175 -24.63 -44.33 -20.85
C ASN A 175 -25.74 -45.36 -21.06
N TYR A 176 -25.41 -46.55 -21.55
CA TYR A 176 -26.39 -47.53 -22.05
C TYR A 176 -26.27 -48.92 -21.39
N GLY A 177 -25.47 -49.08 -20.34
CA GLY A 177 -25.17 -50.37 -19.73
C GLY A 177 -26.42 -51.19 -19.39
N ALA A 178 -27.52 -50.56 -18.96
CA ALA A 178 -28.76 -51.27 -18.61
C ALA A 178 -29.48 -51.83 -19.83
N ASN A 179 -29.40 -51.15 -20.98
CA ASN A 179 -30.00 -51.61 -22.22
C ASN A 179 -29.18 -52.72 -22.90
N ILE A 180 -27.86 -52.69 -22.73
CA ILE A 180 -26.95 -53.62 -23.41
C ILE A 180 -26.78 -54.89 -22.60
N LEU A 181 -26.58 -54.78 -21.29
CA LEU A 181 -26.26 -55.91 -20.40
C LEU A 181 -27.49 -56.46 -19.67
N GLY A 182 -28.57 -55.68 -19.54
CA GLY A 182 -29.81 -56.10 -18.90
C GLY A 182 -30.71 -57.00 -19.75
N LYS A 183 -30.19 -57.53 -20.87
CA LYS A 183 -30.89 -58.43 -21.80
C LYS A 183 -30.34 -59.84 -21.71
#